data_AF-A0AAJ5WR28-F1
#
_entry.id   AF-A0AAJ5WR28-F1
#
_cell.length_a   1.000
_cell.length_b   1.000
_cell.length_c   1.000
_cell.angle_alpha   90.00
_cell.angle_beta   90.00
_cell.angle_gamma   90.00
#
_symmetry.space_group_name_H-M   'P 1'
#
loop_
_entity.id
_entity.type
_entity.pdbx_description
1 polymer ?
#
loop_
_entity_poly.entity_id
_entity_poly.type
_entity_poly.pdbx_seq_one_letter_code
_entity_poly.pdbx_strand_id
1 'polypeptide(L)'
;MTIISLEKKYLNLIDSELVKEEDLHKFFVQFPIFLPLLRPYGNIVFSKFPLANNYVVDFAFAREDSPGVQWTFIEIEKPQYRQATKKGDPTKYMGHSLRQISDNDRWFNDNRSFIKENFPFKDKVLRIGMANAAFKLVIGRRAGAIDKSFLNSNQYVNYEIMSFDRLLGNITGPAIDQLKPLKVCRFSNSGITTISEFNYKKLLPVYRNLKSFALDLSPCVVAKAKVALGLPNRYVGNSKHFTKEYWEYVLRNIAAAHGNIPESNIRKTIGKYEYYLKLR
;
A
#
# COMPACT_ATOMS: atom_id res chain seq x y z
N MET A 1 -17.56 9.28 2.96
CA MET A 1 -16.73 8.24 3.62
C MET A 1 -15.41 8.89 4.01
N THR A 2 -15.04 8.84 5.28
CA THR A 2 -13.74 9.35 5.79
C THR A 2 -12.71 8.22 5.87
N ILE A 3 -11.42 8.55 6.00
CA ILE A 3 -10.35 7.56 6.25
C ILE A 3 -10.71 6.67 7.45
N ILE A 4 -11.08 7.28 8.59
CA ILE A 4 -11.45 6.56 9.82
C ILE A 4 -12.61 5.58 9.57
N SER A 5 -13.64 6.01 8.85
CA SER A 5 -14.79 5.13 8.55
C SER A 5 -14.40 3.96 7.64
N LEU A 6 -13.43 4.17 6.74
CA LEU A 6 -12.95 3.13 5.83
C LEU A 6 -12.01 2.15 6.54
N GLU A 7 -11.13 2.62 7.43
CA GLU A 7 -10.31 1.78 8.30
C GLU A 7 -11.17 0.88 9.17
N LYS A 8 -12.21 1.43 9.81
CA LYS A 8 -13.16 0.64 10.60
C LYS A 8 -13.87 -0.42 9.76
N LYS A 9 -14.27 -0.06 8.53
CA LYS A 9 -14.86 -1.03 7.59
C LYS A 9 -13.90 -2.16 7.25
N TYR A 10 -12.62 -1.85 7.02
CA TYR A 10 -11.58 -2.84 6.74
C TYR A 10 -11.31 -3.76 7.93
N LEU A 11 -11.16 -3.20 9.13
CA LEU A 11 -10.95 -3.97 10.36
C LEU A 11 -12.10 -4.95 10.63
N ASN A 12 -13.35 -4.47 10.53
CA ASN A 12 -14.52 -5.34 10.70
C ASN A 12 -14.55 -6.50 9.69
N LEU A 13 -14.06 -6.28 8.46
CA LEU A 13 -14.01 -7.32 7.44
C LEU A 13 -12.99 -8.41 7.79
N ILE A 14 -11.77 -8.01 8.17
CA ILE A 14 -10.66 -8.96 8.40
C ILE A 14 -10.71 -9.62 9.78
N ASP A 15 -11.44 -9.05 10.74
CA ASP A 15 -11.68 -9.64 12.06
C ASP A 15 -12.89 -10.60 12.07
N SER A 16 -13.67 -10.65 10.99
CA SER A 16 -14.78 -11.58 10.85
C SER A 16 -14.29 -13.01 10.57
N GLU A 17 -14.58 -13.95 11.47
CA GLU A 17 -14.30 -15.39 11.29
C GLU A 17 -15.04 -16.02 10.09
N LEU A 18 -16.09 -15.36 9.59
CA LEU A 18 -16.90 -15.83 8.47
C LEU A 18 -16.46 -15.26 7.11
N VAL A 19 -15.43 -14.42 7.08
CA VAL A 19 -15.00 -13.76 5.84
C VAL A 19 -14.51 -14.78 4.81
N LYS A 20 -15.05 -14.70 3.60
CA LYS A 20 -14.59 -15.49 2.46
C LYS A 20 -13.57 -14.70 1.65
N GLU A 21 -12.72 -15.41 0.90
CA GLU A 21 -11.77 -14.78 -0.04
C GLU A 21 -12.49 -13.89 -1.06
N GLU A 22 -13.69 -14.29 -1.50
CA GLU A 22 -14.52 -13.47 -2.39
C GLU A 22 -14.94 -12.14 -1.75
N ASP A 23 -15.21 -12.11 -0.45
CA ASP A 23 -15.56 -10.88 0.27
C ASP A 23 -14.36 -9.92 0.34
N LEU A 24 -13.18 -10.46 0.60
CA LEU A 24 -11.90 -9.72 0.57
C LEU A 24 -11.63 -9.18 -0.83
N HIS A 25 -11.79 -10.02 -1.85
CA HIS A 25 -11.59 -9.63 -3.25
C HIS A 25 -12.52 -8.48 -3.65
N LYS A 26 -13.83 -8.60 -3.37
CA LYS A 26 -14.82 -7.53 -3.62
C LYS A 26 -14.45 -6.26 -2.89
N PHE A 27 -14.01 -6.36 -1.63
CA PHE A 27 -13.56 -5.21 -0.87
C PHE A 27 -12.35 -4.52 -1.52
N PHE A 28 -11.34 -5.27 -1.98
CA PHE A 28 -10.17 -4.70 -2.64
C PHE A 28 -10.45 -4.18 -4.05
N VAL A 29 -11.44 -4.72 -4.76
CA VAL A 29 -11.94 -4.10 -6.01
C VAL A 29 -12.61 -2.76 -5.71
N GLN A 30 -13.36 -2.65 -4.61
CA GLN A 30 -14.03 -1.40 -4.22
C GLN A 30 -13.04 -0.37 -3.66
N PHE A 31 -12.06 -0.82 -2.87
CA PHE A 31 -11.08 0.00 -2.16
C PHE A 31 -9.66 -0.51 -2.44
N PRO A 32 -9.17 -0.38 -3.69
CA PRO A 32 -7.85 -0.86 -4.10
C PRO A 32 -6.70 -0.16 -3.38
N ILE A 33 -6.99 0.93 -2.66
CA ILE A 33 -6.02 1.67 -1.85
C ILE A 33 -5.37 0.84 -0.74
N PHE A 34 -6.03 -0.23 -0.29
CA PHE A 34 -5.46 -1.14 0.70
C PHE A 34 -4.43 -2.09 0.08
N LEU A 35 -4.45 -2.33 -1.22
CA LEU A 35 -3.51 -3.24 -1.86
C LEU A 35 -2.07 -2.73 -1.69
N PRO A 36 -1.06 -3.61 -1.59
CA PRO A 36 0.34 -3.25 -1.41
C PRO A 36 0.97 -2.74 -2.73
N LEU A 37 0.43 -1.64 -3.26
CA LEU A 37 0.81 -1.04 -4.53
C LEU A 37 2.11 -0.24 -4.42
N LEU A 38 2.83 -0.12 -5.55
CA LEU A 38 4.00 0.73 -5.67
C LEU A 38 4.00 1.45 -7.02
N ARG A 39 3.37 2.61 -7.06
CA ARG A 39 3.21 3.51 -8.21
C ARG A 39 2.79 2.76 -9.48
N PRO A 40 1.60 2.14 -9.49
CA PRO A 40 1.11 1.42 -10.66
C PRO A 40 1.07 2.34 -11.88
N TYR A 41 1.59 1.84 -13.00
CA TYR A 41 1.58 2.54 -14.28
C TYR A 41 0.13 2.83 -14.71
N GLY A 42 -0.11 4.09 -15.11
CA GLY A 42 -1.45 4.56 -15.43
C GLY A 42 -2.42 4.63 -14.25
N ASN A 43 -1.96 4.37 -13.01
CA ASN A 43 -2.79 4.20 -11.84
C ASN A 43 -3.83 3.06 -12.02
N ILE A 44 -3.40 1.97 -12.66
CA ILE A 44 -4.23 0.80 -12.99
C ILE A 44 -3.78 -0.42 -12.19
N VAL A 45 -4.75 -1.13 -11.63
CA VAL A 45 -4.60 -2.46 -11.04
C VAL A 45 -5.56 -3.40 -11.76
N PHE A 46 -5.11 -4.59 -12.10
CA PHE A 46 -5.94 -5.63 -12.68
C PHE A 46 -6.44 -6.57 -11.59
N SER A 47 -7.70 -6.98 -11.68
CA SER A 47 -8.35 -7.94 -10.80
C SER A 47 -8.56 -9.25 -11.54
N LYS A 48 -8.30 -10.39 -10.89
CA LYS A 48 -8.37 -11.74 -11.46
C LYS A 48 -7.61 -11.79 -12.78
N PHE A 49 -6.33 -11.45 -12.71
CA PHE A 49 -5.49 -11.27 -13.89
C PHE A 49 -5.03 -12.64 -14.41
N PRO A 50 -5.32 -12.99 -15.69
CA PRO A 50 -4.92 -14.27 -16.24
C PRO A 50 -3.44 -14.27 -16.61
N LEU A 51 -2.71 -15.28 -16.13
CA LEU A 51 -1.37 -15.60 -16.61
C LEU A 51 -1.47 -16.58 -17.78
N ALA A 52 -2.25 -17.66 -17.63
CA ALA A 52 -2.60 -18.59 -18.71
C ALA A 52 -3.95 -19.27 -18.43
N ASN A 53 -4.36 -20.26 -19.24
CA ASN A 53 -5.69 -20.89 -19.17
C ASN A 53 -6.10 -21.39 -17.77
N ASN A 54 -5.14 -21.70 -16.88
CA ASN A 54 -5.42 -22.21 -15.54
C ASN A 54 -4.87 -21.36 -14.38
N TYR A 55 -4.09 -20.31 -14.68
CA TYR A 55 -3.45 -19.49 -13.63
C TYR A 55 -4.06 -18.10 -13.63
N VAL A 56 -4.73 -17.77 -12.53
CA VAL A 56 -5.35 -16.46 -12.31
C VAL A 56 -4.89 -15.95 -10.97
N VAL A 57 -4.17 -14.83 -10.98
CA VAL A 57 -3.76 -14.15 -9.73
C VAL A 57 -4.84 -13.17 -9.29
N ASP A 58 -4.96 -12.94 -7.99
CA ASP A 58 -6.01 -12.06 -7.46
C ASP A 58 -5.89 -10.63 -7.98
N PHE A 59 -4.69 -10.06 -7.91
CA PHE A 59 -4.42 -8.74 -8.47
C PHE A 59 -3.06 -8.68 -9.16
N ALA A 60 -2.96 -7.79 -10.15
CA ALA A 60 -1.70 -7.51 -10.83
C ALA A 60 -1.57 -6.02 -11.14
N PHE A 61 -0.36 -5.48 -11.15
CA PHE A 61 -0.11 -4.16 -11.72
C PHE A 61 1.28 -4.11 -12.35
N ALA A 62 1.46 -3.25 -13.34
CA ALA A 62 2.77 -2.96 -13.90
C ALA A 62 3.30 -1.66 -13.32
N ARG A 63 4.62 -1.53 -13.18
CA ARG A 63 5.30 -0.26 -12.88
C ARG A 63 6.53 -0.12 -13.73
N GLU A 64 6.95 1.13 -13.93
CA GLU A 64 8.25 1.43 -14.53
C GLU A 64 9.32 1.40 -13.45
N ASP A 65 10.42 0.70 -13.73
CA ASP A 65 11.62 0.69 -12.91
C ASP A 65 12.86 0.79 -13.82
N SER A 66 14.05 0.99 -13.25
CA SER A 66 15.29 1.13 -14.03
C SER A 66 15.57 -0.07 -14.96
N PRO A 67 15.28 -1.33 -14.59
CA PRO A 67 15.44 -2.49 -15.49
C PRO A 67 14.35 -2.64 -16.57
N GLY A 68 13.32 -1.79 -16.57
CA GLY A 68 12.20 -1.84 -17.53
C GLY A 68 10.84 -1.93 -16.85
N VAL A 69 9.84 -2.44 -17.57
CA VAL A 69 8.50 -2.68 -17.00
C VAL A 69 8.55 -3.89 -16.07
N GLN A 70 8.23 -3.68 -14.80
CA GLN A 70 8.08 -4.74 -13.80
C GLN A 70 6.59 -5.03 -13.56
N TRP A 71 6.19 -6.28 -13.75
CA TRP A 71 4.89 -6.78 -13.30
C TRP A 71 4.97 -7.20 -11.84
N THR A 72 4.00 -6.76 -11.03
CA THR A 72 3.81 -7.20 -9.66
C THR A 72 2.50 -7.97 -9.56
N PHE A 73 2.57 -9.20 -9.08
CA PHE A 73 1.41 -10.06 -8.85
C PHE A 73 1.13 -10.18 -7.36
N ILE A 74 -0.14 -10.10 -6.98
CA ILE A 74 -0.59 -10.07 -5.59
C ILE A 74 -1.58 -11.20 -5.40
N GLU A 75 -1.30 -12.07 -4.43
CA GLU A 75 -2.18 -13.14 -3.99
C GLU A 75 -2.73 -12.81 -2.59
N ILE A 76 -4.04 -13.03 -2.40
CA ILE A 76 -4.78 -12.72 -1.18
C ILE A 76 -5.34 -14.01 -0.59
N GLU A 77 -4.82 -14.38 0.58
CA GLU A 77 -5.28 -15.51 1.36
C GLU A 77 -6.19 -15.05 2.51
N LYS A 78 -6.66 -15.96 3.37
CA LYS A 78 -7.51 -15.55 4.49
C LYS A 78 -6.75 -14.88 5.64
N PRO A 79 -7.34 -13.89 6.31
CA PRO A 79 -6.78 -13.32 7.55
C PRO A 79 -6.69 -14.34 8.68
N GLN A 80 -7.54 -15.38 8.69
CA GLN A 80 -7.54 -16.42 9.72
C GLN A 80 -6.42 -17.46 9.53
N TYR A 81 -5.78 -17.50 8.35
CA TYR A 81 -4.72 -18.46 8.11
C TYR A 81 -3.46 -18.09 8.89
N ARG A 82 -2.98 -19.03 9.70
CA ARG A 82 -1.67 -18.91 10.34
C ARG A 82 -0.58 -19.13 9.31
N GLN A 83 0.44 -18.30 9.35
CA GLN A 83 1.55 -18.35 8.39
C GLN A 83 2.55 -19.46 8.77
N ALA A 84 2.76 -19.68 10.07
CA ALA A 84 3.66 -20.71 10.59
C ALA A 84 3.00 -21.57 11.69
N THR A 85 3.53 -22.78 11.86
CA THR A 85 3.20 -23.67 12.97
C THR A 85 3.90 -23.20 14.26
N LYS A 86 3.57 -23.82 15.40
CA LYS A 86 4.25 -23.54 16.67
C LYS A 86 5.77 -23.82 16.63
N LYS A 87 6.23 -24.65 15.69
CA LYS A 87 7.65 -24.99 15.51
C LYS A 87 8.40 -24.03 14.58
N GLY A 88 7.72 -23.03 14.01
CA GLY A 88 8.30 -22.09 13.05
C GLY A 88 8.17 -22.51 11.59
N ASP A 89 7.73 -23.74 11.29
CA ASP A 89 7.55 -24.23 9.92
C ASP A 89 6.34 -23.59 9.22
N PRO A 90 6.36 -23.38 7.88
CA PRO A 90 5.19 -22.92 7.13
C PRO A 90 3.97 -23.84 7.34
N THR A 91 2.78 -23.26 7.50
CA THR A 91 1.55 -24.06 7.54
C THR A 91 1.20 -24.61 6.15
N LYS A 92 0.24 -25.55 6.08
CA LYS A 92 -0.26 -26.06 4.79
C LYS A 92 -0.79 -24.95 3.86
N TYR A 93 -1.38 -23.90 4.44
CA TYR A 93 -1.92 -22.75 3.71
C TYR A 93 -0.76 -21.94 3.13
N MET A 94 0.17 -21.54 4.00
CA MET A 94 1.37 -20.81 3.59
C MET A 94 2.17 -21.58 2.53
N GLY A 95 2.38 -22.89 2.72
CA GLY A 95 3.06 -23.73 1.76
C GLY A 95 2.32 -23.87 0.43
N HIS A 96 0.99 -23.84 0.43
CA HIS A 96 0.20 -23.84 -0.81
C HIS A 96 0.38 -22.52 -1.57
N SER A 97 0.24 -21.38 -0.89
CA SER A 97 0.39 -20.06 -1.51
C SER A 97 1.80 -19.82 -2.04
N LEU A 98 2.83 -20.28 -1.31
CA LEU A 98 4.22 -20.24 -1.78
C LEU A 98 4.44 -21.07 -3.05
N ARG A 99 3.81 -22.25 -3.15
CA ARG A 99 3.86 -23.04 -4.40
C ARG A 99 3.19 -22.32 -5.55
N GLN A 100 1.99 -21.75 -5.35
CA GLN A 100 1.30 -20.97 -6.38
C GLN A 100 2.16 -19.80 -6.88
N ILE A 101 2.80 -19.06 -5.97
CA ILE A 101 3.72 -17.97 -6.33
C ILE A 101 4.92 -18.50 -7.11
N SER A 102 5.53 -19.60 -6.68
CA SER A 102 6.65 -20.22 -7.39
C SER A 102 6.26 -20.69 -8.79
N ASP A 103 5.06 -21.26 -8.96
CA ASP A 103 4.56 -21.71 -10.25
C ASP A 103 4.25 -20.52 -11.17
N ASN A 104 3.70 -19.43 -10.62
CA ASN A 104 3.48 -18.19 -11.36
C ASN A 104 4.80 -17.53 -11.79
N ASP A 105 5.83 -17.57 -10.95
CA ASP A 105 7.18 -17.06 -11.26
C ASP A 105 7.84 -17.88 -12.37
N ARG A 106 7.79 -19.23 -12.26
CA ARG A 106 8.23 -20.12 -13.34
C ARG A 106 7.51 -19.79 -14.65
N TRP A 107 6.18 -19.72 -14.60
CA TRP A 107 5.36 -19.41 -15.77
C TRP A 107 5.76 -18.06 -16.39
N PHE A 108 5.94 -17.01 -15.59
CA PHE A 108 6.31 -15.69 -16.08
C PHE A 108 7.65 -15.70 -16.82
N ASN A 109 8.63 -16.43 -16.29
CA ASN A 109 9.96 -16.54 -16.88
C ASN A 109 9.96 -17.40 -18.16
N ASP A 110 9.16 -18.47 -18.19
CA ASP A 110 9.04 -19.34 -19.37
C ASP A 110 8.25 -18.67 -20.52
N ASN A 111 7.38 -17.71 -20.21
CA ASN A 111 6.45 -17.11 -21.17
C ASN A 111 6.75 -15.63 -21.49
N ARG A 112 8.01 -15.19 -21.33
CA ARG A 112 8.38 -13.78 -21.50
C ARG A 112 8.03 -13.20 -22.86
N SER A 113 8.18 -13.96 -23.95
CA SER A 113 7.83 -13.49 -25.30
C SER A 113 6.32 -13.29 -25.44
N PHE A 114 5.53 -14.27 -24.99
CA PHE A 114 4.07 -14.16 -24.96
C PHE A 114 3.60 -12.93 -24.18
N ILE A 115 4.17 -12.69 -23.00
CA ILE A 115 3.84 -11.52 -22.16
C ILE A 115 4.11 -10.22 -22.91
N LYS A 116 5.29 -10.08 -23.55
CA LYS A 116 5.64 -8.87 -24.30
C LYS A 116 4.64 -8.52 -25.39
N GLU A 117 4.02 -9.53 -26.00
CA GLU A 117 3.10 -9.36 -27.13
C GLU A 117 1.65 -9.17 -26.70
N ASN A 118 1.24 -9.83 -25.61
CA ASN A 118 -0.17 -9.99 -25.25
C ASN A 118 -0.59 -9.21 -24.01
N PHE A 119 0.32 -8.96 -23.06
CA PHE A 119 -0.06 -8.24 -21.83
C PHE A 119 -0.33 -6.76 -22.10
N PRO A 120 -1.10 -6.09 -21.21
CA PRO A 120 -1.21 -4.65 -21.19
C PRO A 120 0.16 -3.96 -21.23
N PHE A 121 0.18 -2.76 -21.80
CA PHE A 121 1.39 -1.92 -21.88
C PHE A 121 2.53 -2.50 -22.71
N LYS A 122 2.24 -3.42 -23.65
CA LYS A 122 3.22 -3.98 -24.60
C LYS A 122 4.11 -2.93 -25.27
N ASP A 123 3.57 -1.80 -25.71
CA ASP A 123 4.36 -0.74 -26.35
C ASP A 123 5.42 -0.16 -25.40
N LYS A 124 5.08 -0.07 -24.10
CA LYS A 124 6.03 0.36 -23.07
C LYS A 124 7.10 -0.70 -22.85
N VAL A 125 6.69 -1.96 -22.76
CA VAL A 125 7.60 -3.11 -22.60
C VAL A 125 8.59 -3.19 -23.77
N LEU A 126 8.11 -3.01 -25.01
CA LEU A 126 8.95 -3.00 -26.21
C LEU A 126 9.96 -1.84 -26.19
N ARG A 127 9.58 -0.69 -25.63
CA ARG A 127 10.43 0.51 -25.58
C ARG A 127 11.51 0.47 -24.51
N ILE A 128 11.17 0.06 -23.29
CA ILE A 128 12.09 0.13 -22.13
C ILE A 128 12.51 -1.23 -21.58
N GLY A 129 12.12 -2.32 -22.24
CA GLY A 129 12.36 -3.67 -21.78
C GLY A 129 11.37 -4.14 -20.71
N MET A 130 11.56 -5.40 -20.32
CA MET A 130 10.78 -6.08 -19.29
C MET A 130 11.72 -6.53 -18.17
N ALA A 131 11.39 -6.20 -16.93
CA ALA A 131 12.12 -6.66 -15.75
C ALA A 131 11.68 -8.07 -15.33
N ASN A 132 12.22 -8.57 -14.22
CA ASN A 132 11.67 -9.75 -13.53
C ASN A 132 10.39 -9.37 -12.79
N ALA A 133 9.46 -10.31 -12.70
CA ALA A 133 8.24 -10.12 -11.94
C ALA A 133 8.55 -10.02 -10.43
N ALA A 134 7.69 -9.29 -9.73
CA ALA A 134 7.64 -9.26 -8.27
C ALA A 134 6.35 -9.96 -7.80
N PHE A 135 6.40 -10.62 -6.65
CA PHE A 135 5.23 -11.30 -6.10
C PHE A 135 4.97 -10.82 -4.67
N LYS A 136 3.69 -10.69 -4.33
CA LYS A 136 3.24 -10.28 -3.00
C LYS A 136 2.19 -11.26 -2.50
N LEU A 137 2.38 -11.76 -1.29
CA LEU A 137 1.41 -12.61 -0.60
C LEU A 137 0.83 -11.86 0.59
N VAL A 138 -0.48 -11.69 0.63
CA VAL A 138 -1.19 -11.17 1.80
C VAL A 138 -1.87 -12.34 2.51
N ILE A 139 -1.37 -12.72 3.68
CA ILE A 139 -1.87 -13.88 4.42
C ILE A 139 -1.84 -13.63 5.93
N GLY A 140 -2.94 -13.99 6.60
CA GLY A 140 -3.01 -14.02 8.04
C GLY A 140 -2.99 -12.65 8.74
N ARG A 141 -3.22 -12.67 10.06
CA ARG A 141 -3.03 -11.51 10.95
C ARG A 141 -1.61 -11.48 11.54
N ARG A 142 -1.14 -10.31 11.96
CA ARG A 142 0.14 -10.12 12.66
C ARG A 142 0.17 -10.85 14.00
N ALA A 143 -0.95 -10.89 14.72
CA ALA A 143 -1.06 -11.60 16.00
C ALA A 143 -0.87 -13.13 15.86
N GLY A 144 -1.09 -13.68 14.66
CA GLY A 144 -0.89 -15.09 14.36
C GLY A 144 0.53 -15.49 13.96
N ALA A 145 1.45 -14.53 13.80
CA ALA A 145 2.84 -14.78 13.41
C ALA A 145 3.65 -15.23 14.64
N ILE A 146 3.89 -16.54 14.77
CA ILE A 146 4.57 -17.16 15.93
C ILE A 146 6.09 -16.98 15.87
N ASP A 147 6.68 -16.91 14.69
CA ASP A 147 8.09 -16.59 14.47
C ASP A 147 8.23 -15.75 13.20
N LYS A 148 8.97 -14.63 13.26
CA LYS A 148 9.21 -13.74 12.12
C LYS A 148 10.45 -14.13 11.32
N SER A 149 11.25 -15.09 11.80
CA SER A 149 12.47 -15.54 11.15
C SER A 149 12.23 -16.00 9.71
N PHE A 150 11.12 -16.70 9.45
CA PHE A 150 10.76 -17.16 8.10
C PHE A 150 10.38 -16.01 7.16
N LEU A 151 9.72 -14.95 7.67
CA LEU A 151 9.37 -13.75 6.90
C LEU A 151 10.60 -12.92 6.52
N ASN A 152 11.67 -13.03 7.32
CA ASN A 152 12.94 -12.34 7.12
C ASN A 152 14.00 -13.23 6.46
N SER A 153 13.67 -14.48 6.14
CA SER A 153 14.61 -15.38 5.49
C SER A 153 14.82 -14.92 4.04
N ASN A 154 16.08 -14.67 3.67
CA ASN A 154 16.50 -14.33 2.29
C ASN A 154 16.20 -15.43 1.26
N GLN A 155 15.42 -16.47 1.60
CA GLN A 155 15.03 -17.54 0.68
C GLN A 155 14.12 -17.06 -0.45
N TYR A 156 13.49 -15.89 -0.32
CA TYR A 156 12.45 -15.42 -1.24
C TYR A 156 12.72 -14.00 -1.76
N VAL A 157 13.87 -13.80 -2.43
CA VAL A 157 14.36 -12.47 -2.86
C VAL A 157 13.33 -11.66 -3.69
N ASN A 158 12.41 -12.33 -4.39
CA ASN A 158 11.36 -11.69 -5.21
C ASN A 158 9.94 -11.78 -4.61
N TYR A 159 9.78 -12.37 -3.42
CA TYR A 159 8.45 -12.57 -2.81
C TYR A 159 8.32 -11.74 -1.52
N GLU A 160 7.33 -10.85 -1.50
CA GLU A 160 7.00 -10.07 -0.31
C GLU A 160 5.80 -10.71 0.40
N ILE A 161 6.02 -11.29 1.58
CA ILE A 161 4.94 -11.85 2.40
C ILE A 161 4.52 -10.82 3.45
N MET A 162 3.22 -10.60 3.61
CA MET A 162 2.69 -9.66 4.60
C MET A 162 1.35 -10.08 5.20
N SER A 163 1.09 -9.60 6.42
CA SER A 163 -0.20 -9.72 7.08
C SER A 163 -1.19 -8.68 6.58
N PHE A 164 -2.50 -8.98 6.71
CA PHE A 164 -3.57 -8.00 6.50
C PHE A 164 -3.36 -6.69 7.31
N ASP A 165 -2.82 -6.80 8.53
CA ASP A 165 -2.53 -5.62 9.38
C ASP A 165 -1.54 -4.63 8.76
N ARG A 166 -0.71 -5.06 7.80
CA ARG A 166 0.23 -4.17 7.11
C ARG A 166 -0.49 -3.28 6.12
N LEU A 167 -1.60 -3.76 5.53
CA LEU A 167 -2.34 -3.05 4.50
C LEU A 167 -3.03 -1.78 5.03
N LEU A 168 -3.32 -1.72 6.34
CA LEU A 168 -3.82 -0.49 6.99
C LEU A 168 -2.91 0.71 6.74
N GLY A 169 -1.59 0.51 6.71
CA GLY A 169 -0.65 1.61 6.46
C GLY A 169 -0.82 2.25 5.09
N ASN A 170 -1.36 1.52 4.11
CA ASN A 170 -1.48 2.02 2.74
C ASN A 170 -2.52 3.13 2.60
N ILE A 171 -3.53 3.21 3.47
CA ILE A 171 -4.57 4.25 3.36
C ILE A 171 -4.06 5.64 3.71
N THR A 172 -3.04 5.77 4.58
CA THR A 172 -2.54 7.06 5.07
C THR A 172 -1.41 7.63 4.19
N GLY A 173 -0.69 6.76 3.47
CA GLY A 173 0.38 7.15 2.57
C GLY A 173 0.46 6.24 1.34
N PRO A 174 -0.59 6.19 0.50
CA PRO A 174 -0.62 5.26 -0.62
C PRO A 174 0.41 5.66 -1.67
N ALA A 175 1.22 4.68 -2.09
CA ALA A 175 2.18 4.85 -3.17
C ALA A 175 1.48 4.79 -4.54
N ILE A 176 0.59 5.75 -4.81
CA ILE A 176 -0.16 5.87 -6.07
C ILE A 176 -0.13 7.31 -6.57
N ASP A 177 -0.61 7.55 -7.79
CA ASP A 177 -0.92 8.91 -8.22
C ASP A 177 -2.22 9.35 -7.54
N GLN A 178 -2.09 10.05 -6.41
CA GLN A 178 -3.22 10.55 -5.61
C GLN A 178 -4.05 11.61 -6.35
N LEU A 179 -3.53 12.17 -7.46
CA LEU A 179 -4.25 13.16 -8.25
C LEU A 179 -5.21 12.54 -9.26
N LYS A 180 -5.05 11.27 -9.59
CA LYS A 180 -5.88 10.53 -10.55
C LYS A 180 -6.69 9.44 -9.85
N PRO A 181 -7.85 9.04 -10.42
CA PRO A 181 -8.54 7.84 -9.95
C PRO A 181 -7.63 6.62 -10.07
N LEU A 182 -7.61 5.78 -9.04
CA LEU A 182 -7.03 4.44 -9.07
C LEU A 182 -8.08 3.51 -9.69
N LYS A 183 -7.77 2.96 -10.85
CA LYS A 183 -8.70 2.12 -11.61
C LYS A 183 -8.41 0.65 -11.33
N VAL A 184 -9.46 -0.09 -11.01
CA VAL A 184 -9.42 -1.56 -11.04
C VAL A 184 -10.01 -2.02 -12.35
N CYS A 185 -9.25 -2.81 -13.10
CA CYS A 185 -9.62 -3.28 -14.42
C CYS A 185 -9.69 -4.81 -14.46
N ARG A 186 -10.42 -5.35 -15.43
CA ARG A 186 -10.30 -6.74 -15.88
C ARG A 186 -9.53 -6.75 -17.19
N PHE A 187 -8.65 -7.73 -17.35
CA PHE A 187 -7.93 -7.99 -18.59
C PHE A 187 -8.45 -9.30 -19.20
N SER A 188 -8.77 -9.26 -20.49
CA SER A 188 -9.26 -10.41 -21.27
C SER A 188 -8.86 -10.26 -22.73
N ASN A 189 -9.18 -11.26 -23.56
CA ASN A 189 -8.94 -11.22 -25.00
C ASN A 189 -9.66 -10.04 -25.70
N SER A 190 -10.73 -9.50 -25.09
CA SER A 190 -11.46 -8.32 -25.56
C SER A 190 -10.81 -7.00 -25.14
N GLY A 191 -9.67 -7.02 -24.45
CA GLY A 191 -8.93 -5.85 -24.00
C GLY A 191 -9.06 -5.58 -22.50
N ILE A 192 -8.96 -4.29 -22.14
CA ILE A 192 -8.99 -3.82 -20.75
C ILE A 192 -10.33 -3.15 -20.46
N THR A 193 -11.03 -3.60 -19.44
CA THR A 193 -12.29 -2.99 -18.99
C THR A 193 -12.18 -2.52 -17.55
N THR A 194 -12.47 -1.25 -17.29
CA THR A 194 -12.55 -0.74 -15.92
C THR A 194 -13.79 -1.30 -15.22
N ILE A 195 -13.60 -1.90 -14.04
CA ILE A 195 -14.68 -2.47 -13.22
C ILE A 195 -14.92 -1.69 -11.93
N SER A 196 -13.97 -0.86 -11.50
CA SER A 196 -14.10 0.03 -10.35
C SER A 196 -13.14 1.20 -10.46
N GLU A 197 -13.52 2.36 -9.92
CA GLU A 197 -12.67 3.53 -9.80
C GLU A 197 -12.69 4.06 -8.37
N PHE A 198 -11.51 4.27 -7.81
CA PHE A 198 -11.34 4.81 -6.48
C PHE A 198 -10.63 6.16 -6.53
N ASN A 199 -11.25 7.20 -5.98
CA ASN A 199 -10.68 8.54 -6.00
C ASN A 199 -10.21 8.93 -4.59
N TYR A 200 -8.89 8.84 -4.37
CA TYR A 200 -8.27 9.12 -3.09
C TYR A 200 -8.55 10.56 -2.60
N LYS A 201 -8.65 11.54 -3.50
CA LYS A 201 -9.00 12.92 -3.14
C LYS A 201 -10.35 13.05 -2.43
N LYS A 202 -11.26 12.09 -2.63
CA LYS A 202 -12.56 12.07 -1.93
C LYS A 202 -12.45 11.67 -0.46
N LEU A 203 -11.37 11.00 -0.06
CA LEU A 203 -11.11 10.65 1.35
C LEU A 203 -10.39 11.74 2.13
N LEU A 204 -9.69 12.63 1.42
CA LEU A 204 -9.05 13.78 2.04
C LEU A 204 -10.15 14.75 2.50
N PRO A 205 -10.22 15.12 3.79
CA PRO A 205 -11.22 16.06 4.29
C PRO A 205 -11.11 17.36 3.48
N VAL A 206 -12.22 17.80 2.89
CA VAL A 206 -12.40 18.99 2.03
C VAL A 206 -11.15 19.91 1.96
N TYR A 207 -10.16 19.52 1.15
CA TYR A 207 -9.01 20.37 0.79
C TYR A 207 -9.38 21.39 -0.30
N ARG A 208 -10.69 21.65 -0.49
CA ARG A 208 -11.20 22.47 -1.61
C ARG A 208 -10.72 23.92 -1.61
N ASN A 209 -10.09 24.40 -0.54
CA ASN A 209 -9.58 25.79 -0.46
C ASN A 209 -8.05 25.93 -0.34
N LEU A 210 -7.27 24.85 -0.43
CA LEU A 210 -5.79 24.93 -0.35
C LEU A 210 -5.14 24.53 -1.68
N LYS A 211 -5.64 25.07 -2.78
CA LYS A 211 -5.05 24.91 -4.13
C LYS A 211 -3.64 25.48 -4.29
N SER A 212 -3.01 26.00 -3.22
CA SER A 212 -1.68 26.62 -3.28
C SER A 212 -0.60 26.04 -2.35
N PHE A 213 -0.89 25.15 -1.40
CA PHE A 213 0.13 24.77 -0.40
C PHE A 213 -0.02 23.35 0.16
N ALA A 214 0.42 22.33 -0.58
CA ALA A 214 0.87 21.06 0.02
C ALA A 214 1.57 20.19 -1.03
N LEU A 215 2.81 20.56 -1.36
CA LEU A 215 3.83 19.57 -1.67
C LEU A 215 4.07 18.73 -0.40
N ASP A 216 4.28 17.43 -0.61
CA ASP A 216 4.74 16.42 0.33
C ASP A 216 5.27 16.95 1.66
N LEU A 217 4.62 16.57 2.77
CA LEU A 217 5.16 16.74 4.11
C LEU A 217 6.52 16.04 4.17
N SER A 218 7.60 16.82 4.03
CA SER A 218 8.95 16.28 4.09
C SER A 218 9.16 15.52 5.40
N PRO A 219 9.81 14.34 5.40
CA PRO A 219 10.09 13.56 6.60
C PRO A 219 10.68 14.36 7.77
N CYS A 220 11.41 15.44 7.48
CA CYS A 220 11.96 16.34 8.49
C CYS A 220 10.90 17.15 9.25
N VAL A 221 9.76 17.46 8.63
CA VAL A 221 8.62 18.17 9.25
C VAL A 221 7.92 17.25 10.24
N VAL A 222 7.68 16.00 9.84
CA VAL A 222 7.08 14.97 10.70
C VAL A 222 8.00 14.65 11.89
N ALA A 223 9.31 14.56 11.66
CA ALA A 223 10.29 14.36 12.72
C ALA A 223 10.33 15.55 13.71
N LYS A 224 10.33 16.79 13.22
CA LYS A 224 10.27 18.01 14.06
C LYS A 224 9.00 18.09 14.90
N ALA A 225 7.85 17.74 14.32
CA ALA A 225 6.58 17.73 15.04
C ALA A 225 6.55 16.65 16.15
N LYS A 226 7.10 15.46 15.90
CA LYS A 226 7.23 14.40 16.91
C LYS A 226 8.12 14.82 18.08
N VAL A 227 9.30 15.38 17.79
CA VAL A 227 10.23 15.89 18.83
C VAL A 227 9.57 17.00 19.64
N ALA A 228 8.86 17.92 18.99
CA ALA A 228 8.22 19.04 19.66
C ALA A 228 7.06 18.61 20.57
N LEU A 229 6.43 17.46 20.30
CA LEU A 229 5.41 16.83 21.13
C LEU A 229 5.99 15.89 22.22
N GLY A 230 7.32 15.84 22.38
CA GLY A 230 8.00 14.99 23.35
C GLY A 230 8.06 13.51 22.96
N LEU A 231 7.80 13.18 21.69
CA LEU A 231 7.86 11.81 21.17
C LEU A 231 9.29 11.49 20.70
N PRO A 232 9.80 10.26 20.92
CA PRO A 232 11.16 9.90 20.56
C PRO A 232 11.32 9.83 19.04
N ASN A 233 12.20 10.68 18.47
CA ASN A 233 12.84 10.39 17.18
C ASN A 233 14.14 11.16 16.97
N ARG A 234 15.13 10.51 16.37
CA ARG A 234 16.43 11.07 15.96
C ARG A 234 16.35 11.39 14.47
N TYR A 235 16.38 12.67 14.10
CA TYR A 235 16.83 13.27 12.83
C TYR A 235 16.06 14.58 12.60
N VAL A 236 16.77 15.71 12.55
CA VAL A 236 16.18 17.02 12.23
C VAL A 236 16.96 17.66 11.09
N GLY A 237 16.47 17.49 9.88
CA GLY A 237 16.89 18.29 8.72
C GLY A 237 16.15 19.62 8.68
N ASN A 238 16.82 20.66 8.16
CA ASN A 238 16.26 22.00 8.00
C ASN A 238 15.34 22.08 6.76
N SER A 239 14.05 22.32 6.95
CA SER A 239 13.17 22.83 5.90
C SER A 239 12.59 24.18 6.33
N LYS A 240 12.80 25.18 5.47
CA LYS A 240 12.25 26.53 5.54
C LYS A 240 10.89 26.51 4.81
N HIS A 241 9.94 27.35 5.25
CA HIS A 241 8.63 27.65 4.61
C HIS A 241 7.42 26.83 5.07
N PHE A 242 6.99 27.02 6.32
CA PHE A 242 5.65 26.62 6.76
C PHE A 242 4.98 27.75 7.56
N THR A 243 3.70 28.00 7.29
CA THR A 243 2.91 28.99 8.03
C THR A 243 2.50 28.45 9.39
N LYS A 244 2.00 29.32 10.28
CA LYS A 244 1.51 28.92 11.61
C LYS A 244 0.42 27.87 11.49
N GLU A 245 -0.56 28.13 10.62
CA GLU A 245 -1.74 27.30 10.39
C GLU A 245 -1.36 25.87 9.97
N TYR A 246 -0.30 25.75 9.17
CA TYR A 246 0.24 24.45 8.75
C TYR A 246 0.85 23.67 9.93
N TRP A 247 1.61 24.34 10.80
CA TRP A 247 2.16 23.71 11.99
C TRP A 247 1.07 23.28 12.97
N GLU A 248 0.03 24.10 13.16
CA GLU A 248 -1.11 23.74 14.00
C GLU A 248 -1.79 22.48 13.47
N TYR A 249 -2.02 22.41 12.15
CA TYR A 249 -2.61 21.24 11.50
C TYR A 249 -1.77 19.97 11.74
N VAL A 250 -0.46 20.02 11.48
CA VAL A 250 0.43 18.86 11.64
C VAL A 250 0.47 18.38 13.09
N LEU A 251 0.62 19.30 14.05
CA LEU A 251 0.70 18.96 15.47
C LEU A 251 -0.60 18.36 15.99
N ARG A 252 -1.75 18.90 15.56
CA ARG A 252 -3.07 18.38 15.95
C ARG A 252 -3.34 16.98 15.40
N ASN A 253 -2.95 16.70 14.15
CA ASN A 253 -3.10 15.37 13.58
C ASN A 253 -2.18 14.34 14.25
N ILE A 254 -0.94 14.71 14.59
CA ILE A 254 -0.02 13.83 15.32
C ILE A 254 -0.51 13.61 16.75
N ALA A 255 -1.02 14.65 17.43
CA ALA A 255 -1.60 14.54 18.76
C ALA A 255 -2.82 13.61 18.81
N ALA A 256 -3.69 13.70 17.80
CA ALA A 256 -4.83 12.81 17.66
C ALA A 256 -4.39 11.35 17.42
N ALA A 257 -3.31 11.14 16.65
CA ALA A 257 -2.79 9.81 16.35
C ALA A 257 -2.01 9.16 17.50
N HIS A 258 -1.47 9.94 18.45
CA HIS A 258 -0.59 9.46 19.51
C HIS A 258 -1.18 9.54 20.94
N GLY A 259 -2.50 9.66 21.03
CA GLY A 259 -3.25 9.59 22.29
C GLY A 259 -3.34 10.94 22.99
N ASN A 260 -4.53 11.56 22.88
CA ASN A 260 -5.03 12.73 23.62
C ASN A 260 -3.96 13.64 24.24
N ILE A 261 -3.02 14.11 23.42
CA ILE A 261 -2.02 15.08 23.88
C ILE A 261 -2.78 16.34 24.32
N PRO A 262 -2.57 16.85 25.55
CA PRO A 262 -3.32 17.99 26.06
C PRO A 262 -3.22 19.20 25.13
N GLU A 263 -4.34 19.86 24.89
CA GLU A 263 -4.44 21.06 24.04
C GLU A 263 -3.46 22.17 24.47
N SER A 264 -3.18 22.26 25.78
CA SER A 264 -2.16 23.15 26.34
C SER A 264 -0.75 22.86 25.82
N ASN A 265 -0.39 21.59 25.61
CA ASN A 265 0.90 21.18 25.06
C ASN A 265 0.98 21.50 23.56
N ILE A 266 -0.12 21.30 22.83
CA ILE A 266 -0.21 21.66 21.40
C ILE A 266 -0.03 23.17 21.24
N ARG A 267 -0.78 23.98 21.99
CA ARG A 267 -0.68 25.46 21.96
C ARG A 267 0.69 25.97 22.37
N LYS A 268 1.30 25.41 23.43
CA LYS A 268 2.66 25.75 23.85
C LYS A 268 3.69 25.46 22.75
N THR A 269 3.50 24.38 22.01
CA THR A 269 4.38 23.98 20.91
C THR A 269 4.23 24.90 19.70
N ILE A 270 2.99 25.24 19.34
CA ILE A 270 2.68 26.23 18.30
C ILE A 270 3.34 27.58 18.63
N GLY A 271 3.19 28.07 19.87
CA GLY A 271 3.76 29.34 20.30
C GLY A 271 5.30 29.37 20.25
N LYS A 272 5.98 28.25 20.53
CA LYS A 272 7.43 28.13 20.35
C LYS A 272 7.85 28.30 18.88
N TYR A 273 7.07 27.76 17.94
CA TYR A 273 7.36 27.89 16.50
C TYR A 273 6.99 29.27 15.96
N GLU A 274 5.97 29.95 16.49
CA GLU A 274 5.70 31.36 16.18
C GLU A 274 6.87 32.29 16.52
N TYR A 275 7.56 32.04 17.63
CA TYR A 275 8.77 32.79 17.99
C TYR A 275 9.89 32.61 16.94
N TYR A 276 10.09 31.39 16.43
CA TYR A 276 11.05 31.13 15.35
C TYR A 276 10.64 31.72 13.99
N LEU A 277 9.35 31.92 13.76
CA LEU A 277 8.83 32.58 12.55
C LEU A 277 8.95 34.11 12.62
N LYS A 278 8.95 34.71 13.84
CA LYS A 278 9.09 36.15 14.07
C LYS A 278 10.53 36.65 14.16
N LEU A 279 11.50 35.78 14.44
CA LEU A 279 12.94 36.12 14.45
C LEU A 279 13.56 36.22 13.04
N ARG A 280 12.76 36.53 12.03
CA ARG A 280 13.17 36.70 10.63
C ARG A 280 12.45 37.88 10.01
#